data_AF-A0A2H6NDL2-F1
#
_entry.id   AF-A0A2H6NDL2-F1
#
_cell.length_a   1.000
_cell.length_b   1.000
_cell.length_c   1.000
_cell.angle_alpha   90.00
_cell.angle_beta   90.00
_cell.angle_gamma   90.00
#
_symmetry.space_group_name_H-M   'P 1'
#
loop_
_entity.id
_entity.type
_entity.pdbx_description
1 polymer ?
#
loop_
_entity_poly.entity_id
_entity_poly.type
_entity_poly.pdbx_seq_one_letter_code
_entity_poly.pdbx_strand_id
1 'polypeptide(L)'
;KVCYMDLLWRFFEKNRSFSNAARVLAKLADMHSTEISLQQRLEYIARAILSAKSSTAISPIAADGEFLHELEEKMEVARIQFQIQEALHHQCSHYSSVQDAISQLDSELMEISKVSELHHSRFQF
;
A
#
# COMPACT_ATOMS: atom_id res chain seq x y z
N LYS A 1 9.36 -12.75 -9.80
CA LYS A 1 9.72 -12.58 -8.37
C LYS A 1 8.48 -12.56 -7.45
N VAL A 2 7.34 -12.05 -7.94
CA VAL A 2 6.03 -12.01 -7.24
C VAL A 2 5.51 -13.40 -6.81
N CYS A 3 5.55 -14.43 -7.68
CA CYS A 3 5.09 -15.78 -7.31
C CYS A 3 5.83 -16.43 -6.12
N TYR A 4 7.09 -16.06 -5.88
CA TYR A 4 7.88 -16.60 -4.77
C TYR A 4 7.42 -16.02 -3.43
N MET A 5 6.98 -14.76 -3.44
CA MET A 5 6.50 -14.04 -2.26
C MET A 5 5.03 -14.38 -1.94
N ASP A 6 4.21 -14.72 -2.94
CA ASP A 6 2.87 -15.30 -2.74
C ASP A 6 2.91 -16.66 -2.04
N LEU A 7 3.92 -17.47 -2.36
CA LEU A 7 4.15 -18.74 -1.68
C LEU A 7 4.61 -18.53 -0.23
N LEU A 8 5.42 -17.50 0.01
CA LEU A 8 5.94 -17.15 1.34
C LEU A 8 4.86 -16.70 2.31
N TRP A 9 3.91 -15.85 1.91
CA TRP A 9 2.85 -15.43 2.84
C TRP A 9 1.89 -16.59 3.17
N ARG A 10 1.53 -17.43 2.18
CA ARG A 10 0.76 -18.67 2.42
C ARG A 10 1.51 -19.64 3.35
N PHE A 11 2.84 -19.68 3.26
CA PHE A 11 3.68 -20.48 4.14
C PHE A 11 3.71 -19.93 5.58
N PHE A 12 3.80 -18.60 5.77
CA PHE A 12 3.79 -18.01 7.12
C PHE A 12 2.43 -18.08 7.80
N GLU A 13 1.34 -17.94 7.04
CA GLU A 13 -0.03 -18.13 7.53
C GLU A 13 -0.24 -19.58 8.02
N LYS A 14 0.31 -20.56 7.28
CA LYS A 14 0.28 -21.98 7.65
C LYS A 14 1.12 -22.32 8.88
N ASN A 15 2.18 -21.56 9.17
CA ASN A 15 3.08 -21.77 10.30
C ASN A 15 2.73 -20.96 11.57
N ARG A 16 1.59 -20.25 11.59
CA ARG A 16 1.10 -19.43 12.73
C ARG A 16 2.09 -18.37 13.25
N SER A 17 3.04 -17.93 12.42
CA SER A 17 4.00 -16.88 12.76
C SER A 17 3.51 -15.54 12.24
N PHE A 18 2.48 -15.00 12.89
CA PHE A 18 1.75 -13.83 12.41
C PHE A 18 2.58 -12.53 12.41
N SER A 19 3.44 -12.33 13.41
CA SER A 19 4.34 -11.17 13.48
C SER A 19 5.33 -11.13 12.31
N ASN A 20 5.93 -12.27 11.97
CA ASN A 20 6.85 -12.38 10.83
C ASN A 20 6.12 -12.22 9.49
N ALA A 21 4.93 -12.79 9.35
CA ALA A 21 4.08 -12.60 8.17
C ALA A 21 3.79 -11.11 7.94
N ALA A 22 3.39 -10.39 9.00
CA ALA A 22 3.07 -8.97 8.93
C ALA A 22 4.26 -8.14 8.46
N ARG A 23 5.47 -8.40 8.98
CA ARG A 23 6.70 -7.69 8.58
C ARG A 23 7.10 -7.95 7.13
N VAL A 24 6.94 -9.19 6.65
CA VAL A 24 7.23 -9.54 5.25
C VAL A 24 6.25 -8.84 4.32
N LEU A 25 4.95 -8.86 4.65
CA LEU A 25 3.89 -8.20 3.87
C LEU A 25 4.06 -6.66 3.86
N ALA A 26 4.45 -6.06 4.98
CA ALA A 26 4.76 -4.64 5.06
C ALA A 26 5.89 -4.25 4.09
N LYS A 27 6.99 -5.01 4.10
CA LYS A 27 8.11 -4.80 3.17
C LYS A 27 7.71 -4.97 1.70
N LEU A 28 6.76 -5.87 1.40
CA LEU A 28 6.25 -6.04 0.04
C LEU A 28 5.43 -4.83 -0.41
N ALA A 29 4.60 -4.29 0.48
CA ALA A 29 3.84 -3.07 0.22
C ALA A 29 4.74 -1.84 0.02
N ASP A 30 5.90 -1.79 0.70
CA ASP A 30 6.88 -0.70 0.58
C ASP A 30 7.81 -0.82 -0.63
N MET A 31 7.86 -1.97 -1.30
CA MET A 31 8.83 -2.20 -2.37
C MET A 31 8.52 -1.32 -3.58
N HIS A 32 9.38 -0.36 -3.90
CA HIS A 32 9.26 0.47 -5.11
C HIS A 32 9.44 -0.42 -6.35
N SER A 33 8.34 -0.66 -7.06
CA SER A 33 8.31 -1.54 -8.23
C SER A 33 7.06 -1.23 -9.04
N THR A 34 7.24 -1.10 -10.35
CA THR A 34 6.14 -0.99 -11.33
C THR A 34 5.44 -2.33 -11.58
N GLU A 35 5.99 -3.44 -11.04
CA GLU A 35 5.37 -4.78 -11.15
C GLU A 35 4.26 -5.01 -10.11
N ILE A 36 4.08 -4.11 -9.13
CA ILE A 36 3.08 -4.25 -8.07
C ILE A 36 2.07 -3.12 -8.21
N SER A 37 0.84 -3.47 -8.61
CA SER A 37 -0.24 -2.49 -8.71
C SER A 37 -0.63 -1.96 -7.33
N LEU A 38 -1.19 -0.76 -7.29
CA LEU A 38 -1.69 -0.19 -6.05
C LEU A 38 -2.75 -1.05 -5.35
N GLN A 39 -3.58 -1.77 -6.13
CA GLN A 39 -4.51 -2.77 -5.60
C GLN A 39 -3.79 -3.92 -4.88
N GLN A 40 -2.68 -4.42 -5.42
CA GLN A 40 -1.89 -5.47 -4.76
C GLN A 40 -1.21 -4.95 -3.49
N ARG A 41 -0.74 -3.69 -3.48
CA ARG A 41 -0.19 -3.04 -2.28
C ARG A 41 -1.23 -2.96 -1.17
N LEU A 42 -2.45 -2.53 -1.50
CA LEU A 42 -3.59 -2.54 -0.56
C LEU A 42 -3.83 -3.93 0.03
N GLU A 43 -3.80 -4.96 -0.82
CA GLU A 43 -3.98 -6.34 -0.37
C GLU A 43 -2.87 -6.80 0.59
N TYR A 44 -1.61 -6.43 0.33
CA TYR A 44 -0.49 -6.74 1.21
C TYR A 44 -0.59 -6.01 2.55
N ILE A 45 -0.93 -4.72 2.55
CA ILE A 45 -1.11 -3.95 3.79
C ILE A 45 -2.29 -4.51 4.59
N ALA A 46 -3.41 -4.87 3.95
CA ALA A 46 -4.57 -5.44 4.63
C ALA A 46 -4.22 -6.75 5.36
N ARG A 47 -3.46 -7.62 4.69
CA ARG A 47 -2.98 -8.87 5.29
C ARG A 47 -1.94 -8.65 6.38
N ALA A 48 -1.09 -7.63 6.24
CA ALA A 48 -0.14 -7.24 7.27
C ALA A 48 -0.87 -6.80 8.56
N ILE A 49 -1.90 -5.96 8.42
CA ILE A 49 -2.75 -5.51 9.53
C ILE A 49 -3.44 -6.70 10.21
N LEU A 50 -4.06 -7.59 9.42
CA LEU A 50 -4.74 -8.79 9.96
C LEU A 50 -3.76 -9.68 10.75
N SER A 51 -2.56 -9.87 10.20
CA SER A 51 -1.51 -10.66 10.83
C SER A 51 -0.98 -9.98 12.11
N ALA A 52 -0.74 -8.67 12.09
CA ALA A 52 -0.31 -7.91 13.26
C ALA A 52 -1.37 -7.96 14.39
N LYS A 53 -2.65 -7.77 14.05
CA LYS A 53 -3.78 -7.90 15.00
C LYS A 53 -3.90 -9.30 15.61
N SER A 54 -3.65 -10.33 14.80
CA SER A 54 -3.66 -11.72 15.29
C SER A 54 -2.49 -12.00 16.24
N SER A 55 -1.34 -11.36 16.01
CA SER A 55 -0.17 -11.45 16.89
C SER A 55 -0.41 -10.76 18.23
N THR A 56 -0.93 -9.52 18.21
CA THR A 56 -1.21 -8.74 19.44
C THR A 56 -2.28 -9.38 20.31
N ALA A 57 -3.26 -10.05 19.71
CA ALA A 57 -4.29 -10.80 20.44
C ALA A 57 -3.73 -12.01 21.21
N ILE A 58 -2.63 -12.60 20.73
CA ILE A 58 -1.97 -13.76 21.36
C ILE A 58 -0.94 -13.30 22.39
N SER A 59 -0.17 -12.24 22.08
CA SER A 59 0.83 -11.67 22.97
C SER A 59 0.99 -10.17 22.69
N PRO A 60 0.37 -9.30 23.49
CA PRO A 60 0.46 -7.86 23.27
C PRO A 60 1.81 -7.33 23.78
N ILE A 61 2.64 -6.83 22.86
CA ILE A 61 3.88 -6.11 23.14
C ILE A 61 3.70 -4.67 22.65
N ALA A 62 4.21 -3.67 23.39
CA ALA A 62 4.07 -2.26 23.02
C ALA A 62 4.55 -1.95 21.57
N ALA A 63 5.65 -2.58 21.15
CA ALA A 63 6.19 -2.45 19.79
C ALA A 63 5.26 -2.98 18.69
N ASP A 64 4.38 -3.94 19.00
CA ASP A 64 3.41 -4.46 18.02
C ASP A 64 2.24 -3.48 17.82
N GLY A 65 1.94 -2.63 18.81
CA GLY A 65 0.94 -1.57 18.70
C GLY A 65 1.39 -0.42 17.80
N GLU A 66 2.65 0.01 17.95
CA GLU A 66 3.27 1.02 17.08
C GLU A 66 3.34 0.52 15.63
N PHE A 67 3.82 -0.71 15.41
CA PHE A 67 3.86 -1.30 14.08
C PHE A 67 2.46 -1.46 13.44
N LEU A 68 1.44 -1.81 14.22
CA LEU A 68 0.06 -1.87 13.73
C LEU A 68 -0.45 -0.49 13.31
N HIS A 69 -0.13 0.54 14.09
CA HIS A 69 -0.52 1.92 13.77
C HIS A 69 0.10 2.38 12.45
N GLU A 70 1.41 2.17 12.25
CA GLU A 70 2.10 2.48 10.99
C GLU A 70 1.45 1.79 9.78
N LEU A 71 1.04 0.53 9.93
CA LEU A 71 0.35 -0.20 8.87
C LEU A 71 -1.04 0.38 8.54
N GLU A 72 -1.78 0.82 9.55
CA GLU A 72 -3.09 1.46 9.38
C GLU A 72 -2.95 2.82 8.68
N GLU A 73 -1.93 3.61 9.01
CA GLU A 73 -1.62 4.86 8.31
C GLU A 73 -1.27 4.62 6.83
N LYS A 74 -0.40 3.64 6.55
CA LYS A 74 -0.04 3.27 5.17
C LYS A 74 -1.24 2.82 4.35
N MET A 75 -2.15 2.07 4.97
CA MET A 75 -3.39 1.64 4.32
C MET A 75 -4.23 2.84 3.89
N GLU A 76 -4.33 3.87 4.73
CA GLU A 76 -5.10 5.07 4.39
C GLU A 76 -4.49 5.81 3.19
N VAL A 77 -3.17 5.98 3.18
CA VAL A 77 -2.49 6.61 2.04
C VAL A 77 -2.72 5.80 0.76
N ALA A 78 -2.54 4.48 0.82
CA ALA A 78 -2.75 3.61 -0.34
C ALA A 78 -4.20 3.66 -0.86
N ARG A 79 -5.20 3.80 0.02
CA ARG A 79 -6.61 3.96 -0.38
C ARG A 79 -6.84 5.27 -1.09
N ILE A 80 -6.30 6.37 -0.57
CA ILE A 80 -6.42 7.70 -1.19
C ILE A 80 -5.78 7.68 -2.58
N GLN A 81 -4.58 7.11 -2.70
CA GLN A 81 -3.91 6.96 -4.00
C GLN A 81 -4.78 6.13 -4.97
N PHE A 82 -5.44 5.09 -4.48
CA PHE A 82 -6.29 4.22 -5.32
C PHE A 82 -7.53 4.95 -5.80
N GLN A 83 -8.18 5.71 -4.92
CA GLN A 83 -9.31 6.56 -5.29
C GLN A 83 -8.92 7.63 -6.33
N ILE A 84 -7.73 8.23 -6.21
CA ILE A 84 -7.20 9.18 -7.20
C ILE A 84 -6.98 8.46 -8.54
N GLN A 85 -6.37 7.28 -8.53
CA GLN A 85 -6.15 6.48 -9.75
C GLN A 85 -7.48 6.11 -10.43
N GLU A 86 -8.49 5.66 -9.68
CA GLU A 86 -9.83 5.38 -10.20
C GLU A 86 -10.50 6.64 -10.77
N ALA A 87 -10.43 7.76 -10.05
CA ALA A 87 -10.99 9.03 -10.53
C ALA A 87 -10.33 9.51 -11.83
N LEU A 88 -9.01 9.36 -11.96
CA LEU A 88 -8.27 9.68 -13.19
C LEU A 88 -8.65 8.74 -14.34
N HIS A 89 -8.81 7.44 -14.07
CA HIS A 89 -9.30 6.48 -15.08
C HIS A 89 -10.71 6.82 -15.57
N HIS A 90 -11.61 7.21 -14.66
CA HIS A 90 -12.99 7.55 -14.99
C HIS A 90 -13.12 8.90 -15.72
N GLN A 91 -12.28 9.88 -15.42
CA GLN A 91 -12.37 11.22 -16.00
C GLN A 91 -11.50 11.42 -17.26
N CYS A 92 -10.51 10.57 -17.50
CA CYS A 92 -9.50 10.82 -18.53
C CYS A 92 -9.12 9.59 -19.38
N SER A 93 -10.09 8.73 -19.72
CA SER A 93 -9.89 7.57 -20.61
C SER A 93 -9.45 7.91 -22.05
N HIS A 94 -9.29 9.18 -22.40
CA HIS A 94 -8.99 9.66 -23.76
C HIS A 94 -7.66 10.39 -23.95
N TYR A 95 -6.84 10.59 -22.91
CA TYR A 95 -5.57 11.32 -23.03
C TYR A 95 -4.37 10.46 -22.66
N SER A 96 -3.41 10.32 -23.59
CA SER A 96 -2.16 9.58 -23.39
C SER A 96 -1.28 10.11 -22.25
N SER A 97 -1.46 11.37 -21.84
CA SER A 97 -0.73 11.95 -20.69
C SER A 97 -1.16 11.38 -19.33
N VAL A 98 -2.28 10.66 -19.25
CA VAL A 98 -2.82 10.10 -18.01
C VAL A 98 -2.12 8.78 -17.66
N GLN A 99 -1.64 8.03 -18.67
CA GLN A 99 -0.87 6.81 -18.45
C GLN A 99 0.47 7.07 -17.73
N ASP A 100 1.12 8.20 -18.01
CA ASP A 100 2.36 8.58 -17.34
C ASP A 100 2.11 8.97 -15.88
N ALA A 101 1.00 9.67 -15.61
CA ALA A 101 0.59 10.04 -14.25
C ALA A 101 0.20 8.82 -13.40
N ILE A 102 -0.48 7.84 -14.01
CA ILE A 102 -0.83 6.55 -13.37
C ILE A 102 0.44 5.76 -13.06
N SER A 103 1.38 5.68 -14.01
CA SER A 103 2.65 4.97 -13.81
C SER A 103 3.50 5.61 -12.71
N GLN A 104 3.45 6.94 -12.54
CA GLN A 104 4.11 7.62 -11.43
C GLN A 104 3.44 7.35 -10.08
N LEU A 105 2.10 7.36 -10.03
CA LEU A 105 1.34 7.00 -8.82
C LEU A 105 1.56 5.53 -8.39
N ASP A 106 1.69 4.62 -9.35
CA ASP A 106 2.01 3.21 -9.11
C ASP A 106 3.48 2.98 -8.71
N SER A 107 4.38 3.91 -9.07
CA SER A 107 5.80 3.79 -8.78
C SER A 107 6.14 4.05 -7.30
N GLU A 108 5.51 5.05 -6.64
CA GLU A 108 5.86 5.43 -5.27
C GLU A 108 4.73 6.10 -4.46
N LEU A 109 4.75 5.91 -3.13
CA LEU A 109 3.97 6.73 -2.20
C LEU A 109 4.55 8.16 -2.19
N MET A 110 3.84 9.12 -2.80
CA MET A 110 4.31 10.51 -2.82
C MET A 110 4.17 11.19 -1.45
N GLU A 111 5.19 11.95 -1.04
CA GLU A 111 5.13 12.81 0.16
C GLU A 111 4.02 13.87 0.04
N ILE A 112 3.28 14.07 1.14
CA ILE A 112 2.14 15.00 1.29
C ILE A 112 2.41 16.39 0.69
N SER A 113 3.64 16.88 0.76
CA SER A 113 4.05 18.20 0.27
C SER A 113 3.84 18.39 -1.24
N LYS A 114 3.88 17.32 -2.03
CA LYS A 114 3.74 17.39 -3.50
C LYS A 114 2.28 17.37 -3.96
N VAL A 115 1.38 16.85 -3.13
CA VAL A 115 -0.06 16.78 -3.40
C VAL A 115 -0.72 18.17 -3.28
N SER A 116 -0.25 18.99 -2.34
CA SER A 116 -0.79 20.34 -2.11
C SER A 116 -0.37 21.36 -3.20
N GLU A 117 0.84 21.24 -3.74
CA GLU A 117 1.34 22.08 -4.84
C GLU A 117 0.59 21.82 -6.15
N LEU A 118 0.29 20.55 -6.45
CA LEU A 118 -0.50 20.16 -7.62
C LEU A 118 -1.96 20.64 -7.54
N HIS A 119 -2.54 20.69 -6.33
CA HIS A 119 -3.87 21.25 -6.12
C HIS A 119 -3.89 22.78 -6.32
N HIS A 120 -2.87 23.50 -5.85
CA HIS A 120 -2.83 24.97 -5.97
C HIS A 120 -2.56 25.45 -7.39
N SER A 121 -1.77 24.73 -8.19
CA SER A 121 -1.46 25.14 -9.56
C SER A 121 -2.62 24.96 -10.55
N ARG A 122 -3.70 24.24 -10.18
CA ARG A 122 -4.75 23.81 -11.10
C ARG A 122 -6.09 24.55 -10.96
N PHE A 123 -6.19 25.51 -10.03
CA PHE A 123 -7.39 26.35 -9.81
C PHE A 123 -7.20 27.85 -10.11
N GLN A 124 -6.11 28.24 -10.77
CA GLN A 124 -6.03 29.53 -11.46
C GLN A 124 -6.12 29.29 -12.97
N PHE A 125 -7.34 29.13 -13.50
CA PHE A 125 -7.80 29.58 -14.81
C PHE A 125 -9.30 29.34 -14.91
#